data_AF-A0A6B3HHT0-F1
#
_entry.id   AF-A0A6B3HHT0-F1
#
_cell.length_a   1.000
_cell.length_b   1.000
_cell.length_c   1.000
_cell.angle_alpha   90.00
_cell.angle_beta   90.00
_cell.angle_gamma   90.00
#
_symmetry.space_group_name_H-M   'P 1'
#
loop_
_entity.id
_entity.type
_entity.pdbx_description
1 polymer ?
#
loop_
_entity_poly.entity_id
_entity_poly.type
_entity_poly.pdbx_seq_one_letter_code
_entity_poly.pdbx_strand_id
1 'polypeptide(L)'
;VNWEFFDNQTPESATQLVDDLIAGRTVEPTRGAPICSYKETARILAGFPDERPGAVEASGGAGAASLVGLKLAKGEALPKARVVAPRDGRPKE
;
A
#
# COMPACT_ATOMS: atom_id res chain seq x y z
N VAL A 1 2.19 12.49 4.17
CA VAL A 1 3.30 12.22 5.11
C VAL A 1 3.41 10.71 5.25
N ASN A 2 4.61 10.11 5.26
CA ASN A 2 4.84 8.65 5.14
C ASN A 2 4.22 8.01 3.88
N TRP A 3 4.40 8.65 2.72
CA TRP A 3 3.77 8.28 1.43
C TRP A 3 2.24 8.47 1.37
N GLU A 4 1.64 9.01 2.43
CA GLU A 4 0.20 9.26 2.50
C GLU A 4 -0.20 10.66 2.04
N PHE A 5 -1.47 10.79 1.64
CA PHE A 5 -2.01 12.02 1.04
C PHE A 5 -2.91 12.78 2.00
N PHE A 6 -2.65 14.10 2.08
CA PHE A 6 -3.50 15.07 2.74
C PHE A 6 -4.09 15.95 1.64
N ASP A 7 -5.38 15.77 1.34
CA ASP A 7 -6.00 16.43 0.21
C ASP A 7 -6.53 17.83 0.58
N ASN A 8 -6.80 18.64 -0.44
CA ASN A 8 -7.36 19.99 -0.31
C ASN A 8 -6.57 20.92 0.63
N GLN A 9 -5.25 20.77 0.70
CA GLN A 9 -4.38 21.58 1.55
C GLN A 9 -4.20 23.00 1.00
N THR A 10 -4.18 23.97 1.91
CA THR A 10 -3.68 25.33 1.65
C THR A 10 -2.27 25.48 2.22
N PRO A 11 -1.51 26.55 1.88
CA PRO A 11 -0.23 26.82 2.51
C PRO A 11 -0.31 26.90 4.06
N GLU A 12 -1.38 27.47 4.59
CA GLU A 12 -1.61 27.59 6.03
C GLU A 12 -1.84 26.21 6.67
N SER A 13 -2.70 25.37 6.06
CA SER A 13 -2.97 24.04 6.60
C SER A 13 -1.76 23.11 6.50
N ALA A 14 -0.96 23.24 5.44
CA ALA A 14 0.29 22.50 5.30
C ALA A 14 1.32 22.90 6.37
N THR A 15 1.40 24.19 6.71
CA THR A 15 2.26 24.67 7.79
C THR A 15 1.78 24.13 9.14
N GLN A 16 0.48 24.20 9.42
CA GLN A 16 -0.10 23.64 10.64
C GLN A 16 0.16 22.14 10.78
N LEU A 17 0.06 21.37 9.69
CA LEU A 17 0.40 19.95 9.67
C LEU A 17 1.85 19.71 10.13
N VAL A 18 2.80 20.51 9.67
CA VAL A 18 4.21 20.40 10.08
C VAL A 18 4.38 20.77 11.56
N ASP A 19 3.74 21.86 12.01
CA ASP A 19 3.78 22.28 13.40
C ASP A 19 3.20 21.23 14.35
N ASP A 20 2.11 20.57 13.94
CA ASP A 20 1.50 19.45 14.66
C ASP A 20 2.45 18.27 14.79
N LEU A 21 3.11 17.89 13.69
CA LEU A 21 4.09 16.82 13.69
C LEU A 21 5.31 17.13 14.59
N ILE A 22 5.83 18.36 14.54
CA ILE A 22 6.94 18.81 15.41
C ILE A 22 6.52 18.78 16.88
N ALA A 23 5.29 19.16 17.19
CA ALA A 23 4.73 19.12 18.53
C ALA A 23 4.35 17.71 19.00
N GLY A 24 4.54 16.68 18.18
CA GLY A 24 4.18 15.30 18.49
C GLY A 24 2.68 15.03 18.53
N ARG A 25 1.87 15.90 17.92
CA ARG A 25 0.43 15.69 17.78
C ARG A 25 0.16 14.61 16.73
N THR A 26 -0.89 13.83 16.95
CA THR A 26 -1.36 12.85 15.96
C THR A 26 -2.09 13.59 14.84
N VAL A 27 -1.77 13.23 13.60
CA VAL A 27 -2.41 13.76 12.39
C VAL A 27 -2.85 12.59 11.51
N GLU A 28 -4.02 12.70 10.89
CA GLU A 28 -4.58 11.65 10.04
C GLU A 28 -4.60 12.10 8.57
N PRO A 29 -4.12 11.26 7.63
CA PRO A 29 -4.20 11.58 6.22
C PRO A 29 -5.63 11.42 5.69
N THR A 30 -5.94 12.13 4.61
CA THR A 30 -7.20 11.95 3.88
C THR A 30 -7.25 10.59 3.18
N ARG A 31 -6.10 10.13 2.67
CA ARG A 31 -5.96 8.83 2.01
C ARG A 31 -4.69 8.15 2.48
N GLY A 32 -4.86 6.89 2.89
CA GLY A 32 -3.78 6.01 3.29
C GLY A 32 -3.69 5.77 4.80
N ALA A 33 -2.59 5.20 5.26
CA ALA A 33 -2.47 4.69 6.62
C ALA A 33 -2.22 5.80 7.65
N PRO A 34 -2.56 5.59 8.94
CA PRO A 34 -2.11 6.48 10.00
C PRO A 34 -0.60 6.74 9.94
N ILE A 35 -0.17 7.97 10.24
CA ILE A 35 1.25 8.32 10.19
C ILE A 35 2.02 7.61 11.31
N CYS A 36 3.26 7.20 11.05
CA CYS A 36 4.16 6.65 12.07
C CYS A 36 5.43 7.45 12.24
N SER A 37 6.12 7.17 13.34
CA SER A 37 7.45 7.70 13.61
C SER A 37 8.48 7.24 12.58
N TYR A 38 9.58 7.99 12.47
CA TYR A 38 10.71 7.62 11.63
C TYR A 38 11.25 6.20 11.96
N LYS A 39 11.26 5.81 13.24
CA LYS A 39 11.74 4.50 13.68
C LYS A 39 10.89 3.35 13.12
N GLU A 40 9.58 3.53 13.06
CA GLU A 40 8.65 2.55 12.50
C GLU A 40 8.78 2.51 10.97
N THR A 41 8.80 3.68 10.30
CA THR A 41 9.03 3.77 8.85
C THR A 41 10.34 3.11 8.42
N ALA A 42 11.42 3.27 9.21
CA ALA A 42 12.71 2.65 8.91
C ALA A 42 12.65 1.11 8.91
N ARG A 43 11.84 0.50 9.79
CA ARG A 43 11.64 -0.95 9.78
C ARG A 43 10.86 -1.41 8.55
N ILE A 44 9.80 -0.69 8.20
CA ILE A 44 8.99 -0.99 7.01
C ILE A 44 9.87 -0.91 5.76
N LEU A 45 10.68 0.15 5.64
CA LEU A 45 11.64 0.33 4.54
C LEU A 45 12.72 -0.76 4.47
N ALA A 46 13.07 -1.35 5.61
CA ALA A 46 13.98 -2.50 5.68
C ALA A 46 13.30 -3.83 5.31
N GLY A 47 12.03 -3.83 4.92
CA GLY A 47 11.28 -5.00 4.49
C GLY A 47 10.61 -5.77 5.62
N PHE A 48 10.61 -5.24 6.85
CA PHE A 48 9.81 -5.81 7.94
C PHE A 48 8.32 -5.50 7.72
N PRO A 49 7.41 -6.40 8.13
CA PRO A 49 5.99 -6.15 8.02
C PRO A 49 5.57 -4.92 8.84
N ASP A 50 4.60 -4.18 8.32
CA ASP A 50 3.93 -3.13 9.08
C ASP A 50 2.82 -3.77 9.94
N GLU A 51 3.07 -3.88 11.25
CA GLU A 51 2.14 -4.51 12.20
C GLU A 51 1.09 -3.54 12.75
N ARG A 52 1.12 -2.27 12.33
CA ARG A 52 0.19 -1.25 12.83
C ARG A 52 -1.23 -1.55 12.32
N PRO A 53 -2.25 -1.52 13.20
CA PRO A 53 -3.63 -1.82 12.81
C PRO A 53 -4.11 -0.93 11.66
N GLY A 54 -4.64 -1.54 10.60
CA GLY A 54 -5.22 -0.84 9.45
C GLY A 54 -4.20 -0.27 8.45
N ALA A 55 -2.90 -0.40 8.69
CA ALA A 55 -1.88 0.19 7.80
C ALA A 55 -1.78 -0.54 6.44
N VAL A 56 -1.94 -1.85 6.44
CA VAL A 56 -1.87 -2.68 5.22
C VAL A 56 -3.14 -2.52 4.38
N GLU A 57 -4.28 -2.39 5.04
CA GLU A 57 -5.59 -2.23 4.43
C GLU A 57 -5.70 -0.85 3.77
N ALA A 58 -5.18 0.19 4.44
CA ALA A 58 -5.21 1.56 3.96
C ALA A 58 -4.29 1.81 2.75
N SER A 59 -3.18 1.07 2.64
CA SER A 59 -2.25 1.12 1.50
C SER A 59 -2.75 0.32 0.28
N GLY A 60 -3.84 -0.42 0.43
CA GLY A 60 -4.41 -1.28 -0.60
C GLY A 60 -3.61 -2.57 -0.76
N GLY A 61 -4.24 -3.70 -0.42
CA GLY A 61 -3.64 -5.02 -0.63
C GLY A 61 -3.47 -5.37 -2.11
N ALA A 62 -2.72 -6.45 -2.37
CA ALA A 62 -2.57 -7.00 -3.72
C ALA A 62 -3.95 -7.33 -4.34
N GLY A 63 -4.20 -6.83 -5.55
CA GLY A 63 -5.47 -7.05 -6.25
C GLY A 63 -5.71 -8.51 -6.63
N ALA A 64 -6.95 -8.85 -7.00
CA ALA A 64 -7.36 -10.22 -7.32
C ALA A 64 -6.47 -10.90 -8.39
N ALA A 65 -6.01 -10.14 -9.40
CA ALA A 65 -5.10 -10.64 -10.43
C ALA A 65 -3.73 -11.01 -9.87
N SER A 66 -3.17 -10.20 -8.96
CA SER A 66 -1.88 -10.49 -8.30
C SER A 66 -1.98 -11.70 -7.37
N LEU A 67 -3.14 -11.91 -6.75
CA LEU A 67 -3.35 -13.01 -5.81
C LEU A 67 -3.70 -14.35 -6.48
N VAL A 68 -4.08 -14.38 -7.77
CA VAL A 68 -4.59 -15.59 -8.43
C VAL A 68 -3.58 -16.75 -8.41
N GLY A 69 -2.30 -16.46 -8.63
CA GLY A 69 -1.24 -17.47 -8.62
C GLY A 69 -0.97 -18.03 -7.22
N LEU A 70 -0.98 -17.16 -6.20
CA LEU A 70 -0.84 -17.57 -4.80
C LEU A 70 -2.00 -18.49 -4.36
N LYS A 71 -3.24 -18.13 -4.74
CA LYS A 71 -4.43 -18.92 -4.45
C LYS A 71 -4.39 -20.29 -5.13
N LEU A 72 -3.94 -20.34 -6.39
CA LEU A 72 -3.74 -21.59 -7.11
C LEU A 72 -2.68 -22.47 -6.44
N ALA A 73 -1.54 -21.90 -6.04
CA ALA A 73 -0.48 -22.62 -5.33
C ALA A 73 -0.94 -23.17 -3.97
N LYS A 74 -1.88 -22.49 -3.30
CA LYS A 74 -2.52 -22.93 -2.06
C LYS A 74 -3.67 -23.93 -2.25
N GLY A 75 -4.06 -24.24 -3.49
CA GLY A 75 -5.16 -25.17 -3.80
C GLY A 75 -6.56 -24.58 -3.60
N GLU A 76 -6.69 -23.25 -3.54
CA GLU A 76 -7.99 -22.59 -3.41
C GLU A 76 -8.80 -22.70 -4.72
N ALA A 77 -10.11 -22.92 -4.62
CA ALA A 77 -11.01 -22.94 -5.77
C ALA A 77 -11.13 -21.52 -6.36
N LEU A 78 -10.67 -21.35 -7.61
CA LEU A 78 -10.77 -20.09 -8.33
C LEU A 78 -12.04 -20.07 -9.21
N PRO A 79 -12.73 -18.93 -9.37
CA PRO A 79 -13.68 -18.75 -10.47
C PRO A 79 -12.95 -19.06 -11.78
N LYS A 80 -13.63 -19.64 -12.80
CA LYS A 80 -13.05 -20.12 -14.08
C LYS A 80 -12.09 -19.08 -14.70
N ALA A 81 -10.85 -19.06 -14.24
CA ALA A 81 -9.82 -18.16 -14.69
C ALA A 81 -9.28 -18.80 -15.96
N ARG A 82 -9.41 -18.10 -17.08
CA ARG A 82 -8.86 -18.57 -18.34
C ARG A 82 -7.34 -18.34 -18.27
N VAL A 83 -6.61 -19.36 -17.79
CA VAL A 83 -5.15 -19.35 -17.85
C VAL A 83 -4.76 -19.39 -19.32
N VAL A 84 -4.27 -18.25 -19.83
CA VAL A 84 -3.77 -18.17 -21.20
C VAL A 84 -2.36 -18.75 -21.20
N ALA A 85 -2.12 -19.75 -22.03
CA ALA A 85 -0.78 -20.29 -22.21
C ALA A 85 0.18 -19.19 -22.70
N PRO A 86 1.48 -19.22 -22.33
CA PRO A 86 2.46 -18.31 -22.90
C PRO A 86 2.35 -18.31 -24.43
N ARG A 87 2.43 -17.13 -25.06
CA ARG A 87 2.47 -17.06 -26.52
C ARG A 87 3.71 -17.82 -27.01
N ASP A 88 3.50 -18.85 -27.84
CA ASP A 88 4.57 -19.48 -28.61
C ASP A 88 5.34 -18.38 -29.34
N GLY A 89 6.60 -18.15 -28.94
CA GLY A 89 7.46 -17.08 -29.48
C GLY A 89 7.93 -17.30 -30.93
N ARG A 90 7.19 -18.07 -31.74
CA ARG A 90 7.55 -18.30 -33.14
C ARG A 90 7.10 -17.11 -33.99
N PRO A 91 8.00 -16.44 -34.73
CA PRO A 91 7.62 -15.42 -35.70
C PRO A 91 6.64 -16.01 -36.71
N LYS A 92 5.61 -15.24 -37.08
CA LYS A 92 4.75 -15.58 -38.20
C LYS A 92 5.47 -15.17 -39.49
N GLU A 93 5.71 -16.15 -40.36
CA GLU A 93 6.18 -15.97 -41.73
C GLU A 93 5.08 -15.36 -42.62
#